data_AF-A0A1V4TCA2-F1
#
_entry.id   AF-A0A1V4TCA2-F1
#
_cell.length_a   1.000
_cell.length_b   1.000
_cell.length_c   1.000
_cell.angle_alpha   90.00
_cell.angle_beta   90.00
_cell.angle_gamma   90.00
#
_symmetry.space_group_name_H-M   'P 1'
#
loop_
_entity.id
_entity.type
_entity.pdbx_description
1 polymer ?
#
loop_
_entity_poly.entity_id
_entity_poly.type
_entity_poly.pdbx_seq_one_letter_code
_entity_poly.pdbx_strand_id
1 'polypeptide(L)'
;MHNLMLKVFKKENKLNRKIKTAKNTIGENKEKITEYKKRNRGKTGRISRNDNKRQKYKQRIKKLTKENKILRGQLKKYKEYIKQLQKYMEQISQIFQQETQVKARKEFQRLLNKTEKLPLEIATFINNLSRTIEKSIQHLKHSDIPNTNNLIEGYFKITLPRHLKRKYRTLEGILTKLRQNRIRWTQRNVLHMK
;
A
#
# COMPACT_ATOMS: atom_id res chain seq x y z
N MET A 1 -10.21 -3.67 8.25
CA MET A 1 -9.41 -4.07 7.07
C MET A 1 -8.28 -3.08 6.75
N HIS A 2 -8.58 -1.79 6.49
CA HIS A 2 -7.57 -0.81 6.03
C HIS A 2 -6.35 -0.65 6.96
N ASN A 3 -6.57 -0.53 8.27
CA ASN A 3 -5.48 -0.39 9.24
C ASN A 3 -4.57 -1.62 9.34
N LEU A 4 -5.11 -2.82 9.10
CA LEU A 4 -4.33 -4.06 9.14
C LEU A 4 -3.41 -4.16 7.91
N MET A 5 -3.87 -3.74 6.73
CA MET A 5 -3.09 -3.77 5.49
C MET A 5 -2.07 -2.63 5.35
N LEU A 6 -1.99 -1.70 6.31
CA LEU A 6 -1.06 -0.55 6.25
C LEU A 6 0.39 -0.94 5.97
N LYS A 7 0.87 -2.06 6.54
CA LYS A 7 2.25 -2.53 6.31
C LYS A 7 2.46 -2.94 4.85
N VAL A 8 1.49 -3.62 4.26
CA VAL A 8 1.51 -4.05 2.86
C VAL A 8 1.52 -2.82 1.94
N PHE A 9 0.58 -1.89 2.15
CA PHE A 9 0.51 -0.64 1.36
C PHE A 9 1.77 0.22 1.51
N LYS A 10 2.35 0.33 2.71
CA LYS A 10 3.61 1.06 2.91
C LYS A 10 4.75 0.41 2.11
N LYS A 11 4.82 -0.92 2.07
CA LYS A 11 5.84 -1.64 1.30
C LYS A 11 5.64 -1.45 -0.20
N GLU A 12 4.43 -1.60 -0.69
CA GLU A 12 4.07 -1.37 -2.09
C GLU A 12 4.45 0.07 -2.52
N ASN A 13 4.04 1.06 -1.74
CA ASN A 13 4.37 2.47 -1.98
C ASN A 13 5.88 2.73 -1.98
N LYS A 14 6.64 2.11 -1.07
CA LYS A 14 8.11 2.21 -1.03
C LYS A 14 8.72 1.64 -2.31
N LEU A 15 8.23 0.50 -2.80
CA LEU A 15 8.72 -0.11 -4.04
C LEU A 15 8.34 0.72 -5.27
N ASN A 16 7.12 1.27 -5.32
CA ASN A 16 6.69 2.17 -6.39
C ASN A 16 7.56 3.43 -6.47
N ARG A 17 7.93 4.02 -5.33
CA ARG A 17 8.89 5.14 -5.29
C ARG A 17 10.25 4.74 -5.86
N LYS A 18 10.79 3.58 -5.45
CA LYS A 18 12.06 3.07 -6.00
C LYS A 18 11.98 2.84 -7.51
N ILE A 19 10.86 2.32 -8.00
CA ILE A 19 10.62 2.14 -9.44
C ILE A 19 10.65 3.47 -10.17
N LYS A 20 9.97 4.50 -9.63
CA LYS A 20 9.95 5.84 -10.21
C LYS A 20 11.36 6.43 -10.28
N THR A 21 12.11 6.39 -9.17
CA THR A 21 13.50 6.89 -9.13
C THR A 21 14.39 6.16 -10.13
N ALA A 22 14.37 4.82 -10.15
CA ALA A 22 15.19 4.04 -11.07
C ALA A 22 14.85 4.30 -12.54
N LYS A 23 13.57 4.51 -12.88
CA LYS A 23 13.16 4.90 -14.25
C LYS A 23 13.73 6.26 -14.64
N ASN A 24 13.65 7.24 -13.75
CA ASN A 24 14.18 8.58 -13.99
C ASN A 24 15.70 8.53 -14.22
N THR A 25 16.43 7.84 -13.33
CA THR A 25 17.89 7.65 -13.48
C THR A 25 18.25 6.96 -14.79
N ILE A 26 17.49 5.95 -15.22
CA ILE A 26 17.72 5.31 -16.54
C ILE A 26 17.48 6.32 -17.68
N GLY A 27 16.47 7.18 -17.57
CA GLY A 27 16.20 8.26 -18.52
C GLY A 27 17.38 9.23 -18.65
N GLU A 28 17.81 9.81 -17.52
CA GLU A 28 18.97 10.71 -17.46
C GLU A 28 20.25 10.05 -17.99
N ASN A 29 20.48 8.78 -17.63
CA ASN A 29 21.63 8.03 -18.12
C ASN A 29 21.58 7.81 -19.63
N LYS A 30 20.40 7.58 -20.21
CA LYS A 30 20.24 7.47 -21.67
C LYS A 30 20.56 8.80 -22.34
N GLU A 31 20.08 9.92 -21.81
CA GLU A 31 20.39 11.26 -22.34
C GLU A 31 21.89 11.53 -22.32
N LYS A 32 22.56 11.31 -21.18
CA LYS A 32 24.03 11.42 -21.06
C LYS A 32 24.77 10.53 -22.06
N ILE A 33 24.32 9.29 -22.25
CA ILE A 33 24.91 8.38 -23.25
C ILE A 33 24.73 8.95 -24.67
N THR A 34 23.55 9.47 -25.01
CA THR A 34 23.31 10.08 -26.33
C THR A 34 24.20 11.30 -26.55
N GLU A 35 24.40 12.12 -25.53
CA GLU A 35 25.27 13.29 -25.58
C GLU A 35 26.74 12.91 -25.82
N TYR A 36 27.26 11.94 -25.06
CA TYR A 36 28.63 11.43 -25.28
C TYR A 36 28.81 10.79 -26.66
N LYS A 37 27.77 10.14 -27.21
CA LYS A 37 27.78 9.62 -28.58
C LYS A 37 27.76 10.74 -29.62
N LYS A 38 26.95 11.79 -29.41
CA LYS A 38 26.87 12.97 -30.30
C LYS A 38 28.24 13.66 -30.42
N ARG A 39 28.95 13.85 -29.30
CA ARG A 39 30.29 14.46 -29.25
C ARG A 39 31.37 13.68 -30.01
N ASN A 40 31.10 12.42 -30.35
CA ASN A 40 32.00 11.54 -31.12
C ASN A 40 31.45 11.18 -32.52
N ARG A 41 30.43 11.91 -33.01
CA ARG A 41 29.87 11.71 -34.36
C ARG A 41 30.95 11.86 -35.44
N GLY A 42 30.85 11.05 -36.49
CA GLY A 42 31.79 11.04 -37.62
C GLY A 42 33.13 10.36 -37.36
N LYS A 43 33.48 10.01 -36.11
CA LYS A 43 34.73 9.33 -35.78
C LYS A 43 34.53 7.82 -35.66
N THR A 44 34.67 7.11 -36.78
CA THR A 44 34.62 5.64 -36.88
C THR A 44 35.99 5.01 -36.55
N GLY A 45 36.05 3.69 -36.43
CA GLY A 45 37.31 2.96 -36.19
C GLY A 45 37.79 2.89 -34.74
N ARG A 46 38.98 2.29 -34.55
CA ARG A 46 39.62 2.09 -33.24
C ARG A 46 40.00 3.45 -32.62
N ILE A 47 39.69 3.64 -31.34
CA ILE A 47 40.11 4.84 -30.61
C ILE A 47 41.62 4.73 -30.37
N SER A 48 42.37 5.73 -30.83
CA SER A 48 43.82 5.84 -30.59
C SER A 48 44.13 5.90 -29.08
N ARG A 49 45.31 5.39 -28.70
CA ARG A 49 45.80 5.46 -27.31
C ARG A 49 45.98 6.89 -26.81
N ASN A 50 46.24 7.84 -27.72
CA ASN A 50 46.50 9.23 -27.37
C ASN A 50 45.21 10.08 -27.30
N ASP A 51 44.07 9.56 -27.77
CA ASP A 51 42.78 10.26 -27.72
C ASP A 51 42.11 10.08 -26.35
N ASN A 52 42.67 10.74 -25.34
CA ASN A 52 42.23 10.68 -23.96
C ASN A 52 40.75 11.08 -23.79
N LYS A 53 40.25 12.00 -24.61
CA LYS A 53 38.87 12.50 -24.54
C LYS A 53 37.87 11.43 -25.00
N ARG A 54 38.10 10.79 -26.15
CA ARG A 54 37.24 9.69 -26.63
C ARG A 54 37.29 8.49 -25.71
N GLN A 55 38.47 8.16 -25.16
CA GLN A 55 38.59 7.08 -24.18
C GLN A 55 37.76 7.34 -22.92
N LYS A 56 37.85 8.55 -22.34
CA LYS A 56 37.03 8.96 -21.20
C LYS A 56 35.52 8.83 -21.51
N TYR A 57 35.07 9.30 -22.67
CA TYR A 57 33.67 9.16 -23.07
C TYR A 57 33.24 7.70 -23.25
N LYS A 58 34.08 6.86 -23.87
CA LYS A 58 33.81 5.41 -23.99
C LYS A 58 33.69 4.73 -22.63
N GLN A 59 34.57 5.05 -21.69
CA GLN A 59 34.51 4.53 -20.33
C GLN A 59 33.23 4.98 -19.60
N ARG A 60 32.87 6.26 -19.70
CA ARG A 60 31.62 6.79 -19.12
C ARG A 60 30.38 6.12 -19.69
N ILE A 61 30.29 5.96 -21.02
CA ILE A 61 29.21 5.21 -21.67
C ILE A 61 29.15 3.78 -21.14
N LYS A 62 30.29 3.07 -21.06
CA LYS A 62 30.35 1.70 -20.52
C LYS A 62 29.86 1.64 -19.07
N LYS A 63 30.22 2.61 -18.23
CA LYS A 63 29.74 2.70 -16.84
C LYS A 63 28.22 2.89 -16.77
N LEU A 64 27.70 3.91 -17.45
CA LEU A 64 26.26 4.22 -17.46
C LEU A 64 25.41 3.08 -18.03
N THR A 65 25.91 2.38 -19.06
CA THR A 65 25.22 1.21 -19.63
C THR A 65 25.17 0.03 -18.65
N LYS A 66 26.24 -0.23 -17.90
CA LYS A 66 26.26 -1.24 -16.83
C LYS A 66 25.27 -0.89 -15.71
N GLU A 67 25.29 0.36 -15.24
CA GLU A 67 24.35 0.86 -14.23
C GLU A 67 22.89 0.68 -14.69
N ASN A 68 22.59 1.06 -15.94
CA ASN A 68 21.26 0.86 -16.51
C ASN A 68 20.86 -0.62 -16.58
N LYS A 69 21.79 -1.54 -16.86
CA LYS A 69 21.52 -2.99 -16.84
C LYS A 69 21.15 -3.46 -15.43
N ILE A 70 21.87 -3.01 -14.41
CA ILE A 70 21.60 -3.34 -13.01
C ILE A 70 20.24 -2.79 -12.58
N LEU A 71 19.96 -1.50 -12.86
CA LEU A 71 18.69 -0.86 -12.52
C LEU A 71 17.50 -1.55 -13.20
N ARG A 72 17.64 -1.98 -14.46
CA ARG A 72 16.59 -2.76 -15.15
C ARG A 72 16.33 -4.11 -14.46
N GLY A 73 17.38 -4.80 -14.02
CA GLY A 73 17.24 -6.03 -13.23
C GLY A 73 16.49 -5.80 -11.92
N GLN A 74 16.83 -4.74 -11.19
CA GLN A 74 16.13 -4.36 -9.95
C GLN A 74 14.66 -3.98 -10.21
N LEU A 75 14.39 -3.23 -11.27
CA LEU A 75 13.03 -2.87 -11.69
C LEU A 75 12.15 -4.10 -11.93
N LYS A 76 12.70 -5.13 -12.59
CA LYS A 76 11.99 -6.40 -12.81
C LYS A 76 11.60 -7.05 -11.47
N LYS A 77 12.57 -7.19 -10.57
CA LYS A 77 12.35 -7.76 -9.22
C LYS A 77 11.30 -7.00 -8.42
N TYR A 78 11.35 -5.66 -8.42
CA TYR A 78 10.37 -4.84 -7.69
C TYR A 78 8.96 -4.98 -8.24
N LYS A 79 8.81 -5.02 -9.57
CA LYS A 79 7.50 -5.23 -10.22
C LYS A 79 6.93 -6.62 -9.93
N GLU A 80 7.75 -7.65 -10.02
CA GLU A 80 7.34 -9.03 -9.70
C GLU A 80 6.87 -9.15 -8.26
N TYR A 81 7.61 -8.54 -7.32
CA TYR A 81 7.23 -8.55 -5.91
C TYR A 81 5.93 -7.78 -5.64
N ILE A 82 5.73 -6.61 -6.26
CA ILE A 82 4.46 -5.88 -6.17
C ILE A 82 3.31 -6.73 -6.72
N LYS A 83 3.49 -7.36 -7.89
CA LYS A 83 2.48 -8.24 -8.48
C LYS A 83 2.12 -9.40 -7.55
N GLN A 84 3.13 -9.97 -6.89
CA GLN A 84 2.91 -11.02 -5.89
C GLN A 84 2.11 -10.51 -4.68
N LEU A 85 2.44 -9.33 -4.14
CA LEU A 85 1.66 -8.71 -3.06
C LEU A 85 0.20 -8.47 -3.45
N GLN A 86 -0.03 -7.88 -4.63
CA GLN A 86 -1.37 -7.59 -5.14
C GLN A 86 -2.21 -8.87 -5.31
N LYS A 87 -1.62 -9.94 -5.86
CA LYS A 87 -2.29 -11.24 -5.97
C LYS A 87 -2.74 -11.78 -4.62
N TYR A 88 -1.90 -11.70 -3.59
CA TYR A 88 -2.30 -12.16 -2.26
C TYR A 88 -3.35 -11.25 -1.62
N MET A 89 -3.30 -9.95 -1.88
CA MET A 89 -4.33 -9.02 -1.42
C MET A 89 -5.70 -9.33 -2.05
N GLU A 90 -5.74 -9.66 -3.34
CA GLU A 90 -6.96 -10.10 -4.03
C GLU A 90 -7.48 -11.40 -3.41
N GLN A 91 -6.62 -12.39 -3.18
CA GLN A 91 -7.00 -13.64 -2.52
C GLN A 91 -7.56 -13.41 -1.12
N ILE A 92 -6.96 -12.50 -0.35
CA ILE A 92 -7.48 -12.09 0.96
C ILE A 92 -8.84 -11.43 0.81
N SER A 93 -9.03 -10.54 -0.17
CA SER A 93 -10.32 -9.88 -0.43
C SER A 93 -11.42 -10.91 -0.73
N GLN A 94 -11.09 -11.96 -1.49
CA GLN A 94 -12.03 -13.03 -1.84
C GLN A 94 -12.58 -13.77 -0.61
N ILE A 95 -11.83 -13.84 0.49
CA ILE A 95 -12.31 -14.46 1.75
C ILE A 95 -13.54 -13.74 2.28
N PHE A 96 -13.55 -12.41 2.21
CA PHE A 96 -14.65 -11.58 2.71
C PHE A 96 -15.82 -11.46 1.74
N GLN A 97 -15.64 -11.95 0.52
CA GLN A 97 -16.64 -11.97 -0.56
C GLN A 97 -17.28 -13.37 -0.74
N GLN A 98 -16.93 -14.35 0.10
CA GLN A 98 -17.53 -15.68 0.03
C GLN A 98 -19.02 -15.63 0.38
N GLU A 99 -19.77 -16.62 -0.10
CA GLU A 99 -21.20 -16.76 0.19
C GLU A 99 -21.47 -17.16 1.65
N THR A 100 -20.58 -17.97 2.25
CA THR A 100 -20.80 -18.53 3.59
C THR A 100 -19.56 -18.42 4.46
N GLN A 101 -19.77 -18.31 5.77
CA GLN A 101 -18.70 -18.29 6.76
C GLN A 101 -17.80 -19.54 6.70
N VAL A 102 -18.40 -20.71 6.44
CA VAL A 102 -17.65 -21.98 6.36
C VAL A 102 -16.66 -21.93 5.20
N LYS A 103 -17.09 -21.47 4.02
CA LYS A 103 -16.20 -21.27 2.86
C LYS A 103 -15.09 -20.26 3.17
N ALA A 104 -15.45 -19.11 3.76
CA ALA A 104 -14.49 -18.08 4.16
C ALA A 104 -13.42 -18.60 5.13
N ARG A 105 -13.83 -19.35 6.17
CA ARG A 105 -12.90 -19.97 7.13
C ARG A 105 -11.97 -20.96 6.45
N LYS A 106 -12.49 -21.80 5.55
CA LYS A 106 -11.68 -22.79 4.81
C LYS A 106 -10.62 -22.11 3.94
N GLU A 107 -10.99 -21.07 3.21
CA GLU A 107 -10.04 -20.27 2.41
C GLU A 107 -9.01 -19.57 3.31
N PHE A 108 -9.43 -19.01 4.44
CA PHE A 108 -8.52 -18.40 5.40
C PHE A 108 -7.51 -19.40 5.97
N GLN A 109 -7.95 -20.59 6.37
CA GLN A 109 -7.06 -21.66 6.85
C GLN A 109 -6.08 -22.12 5.77
N ARG A 110 -6.50 -22.22 4.50
CA ARG A 110 -5.60 -22.52 3.37
C ARG A 110 -4.48 -21.50 3.22
N LEU A 111 -4.77 -20.21 3.44
CA LEU A 111 -3.74 -19.16 3.45
C LEU A 111 -2.88 -19.22 4.72
N LEU A 112 -3.48 -19.50 5.88
CA LEU A 112 -2.77 -19.62 7.16
C LEU A 112 -1.70 -20.73 7.10
N ASN A 113 -2.03 -21.87 6.50
CA ASN A 113 -1.12 -23.01 6.36
C ASN A 113 0.05 -22.73 5.40
N LYS A 114 -0.04 -21.67 4.58
CA LYS A 114 1.00 -21.27 3.63
C LYS A 114 1.81 -20.07 4.11
N THR A 115 1.60 -19.61 5.35
CA THR A 115 2.17 -18.37 5.88
C THR A 115 3.69 -18.27 5.75
N GLU A 116 4.42 -19.36 5.93
CA GLU A 116 5.88 -19.40 5.80
C GLU A 116 6.40 -19.04 4.40
N LYS A 117 5.60 -19.33 3.35
CA LYS A 117 5.96 -19.06 1.95
C LYS A 117 5.49 -17.68 1.49
N LEU A 118 4.76 -16.94 2.33
CA LEU A 118 4.19 -15.64 1.97
C LEU A 118 5.20 -14.51 2.19
N PRO A 119 5.07 -13.39 1.47
CA PRO A 119 5.76 -12.16 1.81
C PRO A 119 5.50 -11.78 3.27
N LEU A 120 6.53 -11.35 3.99
CA LEU A 120 6.46 -11.03 5.42
C LEU A 120 5.30 -10.06 5.77
N GLU A 121 5.06 -9.07 4.92
CA GLU A 121 3.97 -8.11 5.08
C GLU A 121 2.58 -8.76 5.02
N ILE A 122 2.42 -9.78 4.17
CA ILE A 122 1.19 -10.56 4.06
C ILE A 122 1.07 -11.53 5.24
N ALA A 123 2.15 -12.22 5.62
CA ALA A 123 2.15 -13.14 6.75
C ALA A 123 1.80 -12.41 8.06
N THR A 124 2.39 -11.24 8.30
CA THR A 124 2.06 -10.40 9.46
C THR A 124 0.61 -9.91 9.44
N PHE A 125 0.08 -9.58 8.26
CA PHE A 125 -1.35 -9.25 8.12
C PHE A 125 -2.24 -10.44 8.50
N ILE A 126 -1.96 -11.64 7.96
CA ILE A 126 -2.75 -12.85 8.21
C ILE A 126 -2.71 -13.23 9.70
N ASN A 127 -1.54 -13.14 10.34
CA ASN A 127 -1.40 -13.43 11.77
C ASN A 127 -2.16 -12.43 12.66
N ASN A 128 -2.30 -11.18 12.24
CA ASN A 128 -3.15 -10.23 12.95
C ASN A 128 -4.63 -10.48 12.68
N LEU A 129 -4.96 -10.86 11.45
CA LEU A 129 -6.32 -11.18 11.04
C LEU A 129 -6.84 -12.44 11.74
N SER A 130 -6.00 -13.46 11.99
CA SER A 130 -6.41 -14.70 12.67
C SER A 130 -7.05 -14.45 14.03
N ARG A 131 -6.59 -13.43 14.77
CA ARG A 131 -7.16 -13.03 16.07
C ARG A 131 -8.57 -12.44 15.97
N THR A 132 -8.94 -11.92 14.81
CA THR A 132 -10.19 -11.16 14.59
C THR A 132 -11.02 -11.71 13.44
N ILE A 133 -10.65 -12.85 12.87
CA ILE A 133 -11.25 -13.39 11.65
C ILE A 133 -12.74 -13.67 11.85
N GLU A 134 -13.12 -14.25 12.98
CA GLU A 134 -14.50 -14.60 13.31
C GLU A 134 -15.43 -13.37 13.32
N LYS A 135 -14.97 -12.28 13.93
CA LYS A 135 -15.69 -11.00 13.92
C LYS A 135 -15.73 -10.39 12.52
N SER A 136 -14.68 -10.60 11.73
CA SER A 136 -14.52 -9.99 10.41
C SER A 136 -15.32 -10.69 9.31
N ILE A 137 -15.79 -11.92 9.52
CA ILE A 137 -16.66 -12.66 8.58
C ILE A 137 -18.11 -12.73 9.07
N GLN A 138 -18.45 -12.00 10.14
CA GLN A 138 -19.77 -12.07 10.76
C GLN A 138 -20.89 -11.56 9.83
N HIS A 139 -20.57 -10.61 8.95
CA HIS A 139 -21.48 -10.12 7.90
C HIS A 139 -21.91 -11.21 6.91
N LEU A 140 -21.15 -12.30 6.76
CA LEU A 140 -21.53 -13.41 5.89
C LEU A 140 -22.69 -14.25 6.46
N LYS A 141 -22.98 -14.13 7.76
CA LYS A 141 -24.12 -14.80 8.40
C LYS A 141 -25.35 -13.90 8.49
N HIS A 142 -25.15 -12.58 8.57
CA HIS A 142 -26.20 -11.61 8.78
C HIS A 142 -26.22 -10.62 7.63
N SER A 143 -27.21 -10.74 6.73
CA SER A 143 -27.38 -9.88 5.56
C SER A 143 -27.48 -8.39 5.88
N ASP A 144 -28.01 -8.07 7.07
CA ASP A 144 -28.24 -6.69 7.52
C ASP A 144 -26.93 -5.99 7.90
N ILE A 145 -25.86 -6.75 8.13
CA ILE A 145 -24.55 -6.21 8.45
C ILE A 145 -23.78 -6.00 7.14
N PRO A 146 -23.43 -4.75 6.78
CA PRO A 146 -22.64 -4.50 5.59
C PRO A 146 -21.22 -5.04 5.77
N ASN A 147 -20.66 -5.60 4.69
CA ASN A 147 -19.26 -6.06 4.63
C ASN A 147 -18.25 -4.92 4.84
N THR A 148 -18.63 -3.68 4.51
CA THR A 148 -17.76 -2.51 4.61
C THR A 148 -18.32 -1.49 5.57
N ASN A 149 -17.42 -0.76 6.21
CA ASN A 149 -17.75 0.40 7.04
C ASN A 149 -18.04 1.67 6.20
N ASN A 150 -18.10 1.58 4.87
CA ASN A 150 -18.28 2.73 3.98
C ASN A 150 -19.58 3.51 4.25
N LEU A 151 -20.67 2.82 4.61
CA LEU A 151 -21.93 3.49 4.94
C LEU A 151 -21.78 4.38 6.18
N ILE A 152 -21.11 3.86 7.20
CA ILE A 152 -20.81 4.59 8.44
C ILE A 152 -19.82 5.72 8.15
N GLU A 153 -18.73 5.44 7.45
CA GLU A 153 -17.75 6.46 7.06
C GLU A 153 -18.39 7.56 6.21
N GLY A 154 -19.27 7.20 5.27
CA GLY A 154 -20.04 8.11 4.43
C GLY A 154 -20.98 8.99 5.24
N TYR A 155 -21.73 8.40 6.17
CA TYR A 155 -22.56 9.15 7.12
C TYR A 155 -21.69 10.16 7.91
N PHE A 156 -20.60 9.71 8.54
CA PHE A 156 -19.75 10.61 9.30
C PHE A 156 -19.11 11.70 8.43
N LYS A 157 -18.77 11.41 7.17
CA LYS A 157 -18.08 12.34 6.27
C LYS A 157 -19.00 13.29 5.53
N ILE A 158 -20.20 12.88 5.14
CA ILE A 158 -21.09 13.65 4.27
C ILE A 158 -22.20 14.31 5.11
N THR A 159 -22.99 13.54 5.84
CA THR A 159 -24.22 14.03 6.47
C THR A 159 -23.95 14.86 7.73
N LEU A 160 -22.94 14.54 8.53
CA LEU A 160 -22.70 15.29 9.77
C LEU A 160 -22.18 16.72 9.50
N PRO A 161 -22.75 17.75 10.16
CA PRO A 161 -22.18 19.10 10.16
C PRO A 161 -20.75 19.15 10.71
N ARG A 162 -19.96 20.14 10.26
CA ARG A 162 -18.53 20.28 10.62
C ARG A 162 -18.29 20.36 12.12
N HIS A 163 -19.20 20.99 12.87
CA HIS A 163 -19.08 21.12 14.33
C HIS A 163 -19.26 19.76 15.04
N LEU A 164 -20.19 18.91 14.59
CA LEU A 164 -20.35 17.54 15.12
C LEU A 164 -19.17 16.66 14.72
N LYS A 165 -18.69 16.77 13.48
CA LYS A 165 -17.47 16.06 13.02
C LYS A 165 -16.27 16.35 13.92
N ARG A 166 -16.04 17.63 14.28
CA ARG A 166 -14.96 18.01 15.21
C ARG A 166 -15.14 17.37 16.58
N LYS A 167 -16.37 17.33 17.08
CA LYS A 167 -16.69 16.78 18.41
C LYS A 167 -16.55 15.25 18.47
N TYR A 168 -16.87 14.55 17.39
CA TYR A 168 -16.80 13.08 17.33
C TYR A 168 -15.51 12.53 16.72
N ARG A 169 -14.52 13.39 16.41
CA ARG A 169 -13.26 12.98 15.78
C ARG A 169 -12.30 12.27 16.74
N THR A 170 -12.32 12.63 18.02
CA THR A 170 -11.41 12.11 19.04
C THR A 170 -12.19 11.33 20.11
N LEU A 171 -11.52 10.37 20.74
CA LEU A 171 -12.10 9.59 21.84
C LEU A 171 -12.60 10.52 22.96
N GLU A 172 -11.78 11.50 23.34
CA GLU A 172 -12.11 12.50 24.38
C GLU A 172 -13.34 13.34 24.02
N GLY A 173 -13.48 13.74 22.76
CA GLY A 173 -14.64 14.51 22.29
C GLY A 173 -15.94 13.69 22.37
N ILE A 174 -15.88 12.40 22.02
CA ILE A 174 -16.99 11.46 22.16
C ILE A 174 -17.35 11.29 23.64
N LEU A 175 -16.37 11.00 24.50
CA LEU A 175 -16.59 10.78 25.94
C LEU A 175 -17.19 12.04 26.61
N THR A 176 -16.69 13.22 26.26
CA THR A 176 -17.22 14.50 26.75
C THR A 176 -18.68 14.69 26.34
N LYS A 177 -19.03 14.36 25.08
CA LYS A 177 -20.41 14.44 24.59
C LYS A 177 -21.34 13.44 25.28
N LEU A 178 -20.89 12.20 25.48
CA LEU A 178 -21.64 11.19 26.22
C LEU A 178 -21.88 11.62 27.67
N ARG A 179 -20.86 12.17 28.34
CA ARG A 179 -20.98 12.72 29.70
C ARG A 179 -22.00 13.85 29.75
N GLN A 180 -21.92 14.83 28.84
CA GLN A 180 -22.87 15.94 28.75
C GLN A 180 -24.31 15.45 28.50
N ASN A 181 -24.49 14.48 27.61
CA ASN A 181 -25.80 13.89 27.35
C ASN A 181 -26.36 13.16 28.57
N ARG A 182 -25.51 12.42 29.31
CA ARG A 182 -25.90 11.75 30.55
C ARG A 182 -26.36 12.77 31.59
N ILE A 183 -25.58 13.83 31.83
CA ILE A 183 -25.93 14.91 32.77
C ILE A 183 -27.28 15.53 32.39
N ARG A 184 -27.48 15.88 31.12
CA ARG A 184 -28.74 16.46 30.64
C ARG A 184 -29.92 15.51 30.79
N TRP A 185 -29.73 14.22 30.55
CA TRP A 185 -30.76 13.21 30.73
C TRP A 185 -31.14 13.08 32.21
N THR A 186 -30.16 13.07 33.11
CA THR A 186 -30.40 13.02 34.56
C THR A 186 -31.11 14.28 35.06
N GLN A 187 -30.68 15.47 34.61
CA GLN A 187 -31.34 16.72 34.95
C GLN A 187 -32.82 16.73 34.53
N ARG A 188 -33.13 16.23 33.33
CA ARG A 188 -34.48 16.25 32.79
C ARG A 188 -35.40 15.17 33.38
N ASN A 189 -34.90 13.95 33.60
CA ASN A 189 -35.72 12.80 33.99
C ASN A 189 -35.68 12.46 35.48
N VAL A 190 -34.58 12.77 36.17
CA VAL A 190 -34.41 12.44 37.60
C VAL A 190 -34.63 13.68 38.46
N LEU A 191 -34.09 14.82 38.04
CA LEU A 191 -34.19 16.07 38.79
C LEU A 191 -35.34 16.97 38.32
N HIS A 192 -36.05 16.58 37.25
CA HIS A 192 -37.15 17.34 36.61
C HIS A 192 -36.82 18.82 36.32
N MET A 193 -35.54 19.15 36.17
CA MET A 193 -35.09 20.48 35.81
C MET A 193 -35.27 20.66 34.30
N LYS A 194 -36.02 21.70 33.91
CA LYS A 194 -36.26 22.09 32.51
C LYS A 194 -35.01 22.69 31.87
#